data_AF-A0A318VXV4-F1
#
_entry.id   AF-A0A318VXV4-F1
#
_cell.length_a   1.000
_cell.length_b   1.000
_cell.length_c   1.000
_cell.angle_alpha   90.00
_cell.angle_beta   90.00
_cell.angle_gamma   90.00
#
_symmetry.space_group_name_H-M   'P 1'
#
loop_
_entity.id
_entity.type
_entity.pdbx_description
1 polymer ?
#
loop_
_entity_poly.entity_id
_entity_poly.type
_entity_poly.pdbx_seq_one_letter_code
_entity_poly.pdbx_strand_id
1 'polypeptide(L)'
;MTREDETPIVIYEDDADHIVEVRLDTGRDTVWLTQRQMAELFDTSTDNVGLHLKNIYKDDELDEPSTTEDSSVLRQEGARQVSRRIKHYNLDAIISVGYRVNSRRAVRFRQWATRVLREHLTRGWTLNRQRFETNARELEAALELVRRTARSPELGVEAGRGLVDIVTRYAQTFLLLQRYDEGLLTEPRAESGGTLPAPDEARSALATLKKDLVAKKQATELFAQERGDGFESLLGNLDQSVFGEPAYPTVESKAAHLLYFVIKNHPFSDGNKRSAAYLFVDFLHRNHRLISPAGEPVINDVGLAALTLLVAESDPDNKETMIRLIMNMLAHETETA
;
A
#
# COMPACT_ATOMS: atom_id res chain seq x y z
N MET A 1 24.46 -17.19 27.20
CA MET A 1 24.49 -16.00 26.32
C MET A 1 23.10 -15.84 25.77
N THR A 2 22.26 -15.08 26.48
CA THR A 2 20.90 -14.74 26.07
C THR A 2 21.00 -13.76 24.90
N ARG A 3 20.39 -14.13 23.76
CA ARG A 3 20.26 -13.28 22.59
C ARG A 3 19.52 -12.00 23.02
N GLU A 4 20.13 -10.85 22.75
CA GLU A 4 19.46 -9.56 22.84
C GLU A 4 18.32 -9.59 21.82
N ASP A 5 17.08 -9.59 22.32
CA ASP A 5 15.89 -9.39 21.49
C ASP A 5 15.98 -7.99 20.88
N GLU A 6 16.36 -7.94 19.60
CA GLU A 6 16.28 -6.74 18.77
C GLU A 6 14.82 -6.26 18.78
N THR A 7 14.59 -5.21 19.56
CA THR A 7 13.26 -4.74 19.91
C THR A 7 12.78 -3.78 18.81
N PRO A 8 11.55 -3.96 18.29
CA PRO A 8 11.13 -3.35 17.03
C PRO A 8 11.00 -1.83 17.11
N ILE A 9 11.70 -1.17 16.18
CA ILE A 9 11.82 0.29 16.01
C ILE A 9 10.48 0.89 15.52
N VAL A 10 10.06 2.03 16.06
CA VAL A 10 9.03 2.89 15.44
C VAL A 10 9.66 4.21 15.03
N ILE A 11 9.49 4.52 13.74
CA ILE A 11 10.16 5.61 13.03
C ILE A 11 9.34 6.89 13.16
N TYR A 12 9.98 7.94 13.70
CA TYR A 12 9.61 9.31 13.40
C TYR A 12 10.25 9.69 12.06
N GLU A 13 9.43 9.94 11.04
CA GLU A 13 9.88 10.36 9.71
C GLU A 13 9.66 11.88 9.56
N ASP A 14 10.76 12.62 9.43
CA ASP A 14 10.78 13.97 8.86
C ASP A 14 10.97 13.83 7.35
N ASP A 15 10.33 14.69 6.54
CA ASP A 15 10.49 14.76 5.07
C ASP A 15 11.95 15.12 4.63
N ALA A 16 12.90 15.14 5.57
CA ALA A 16 14.31 15.46 5.38
C ALA A 16 15.22 14.53 6.21
N ASP A 17 15.46 13.31 5.72
CA ASP A 17 16.64 12.46 5.98
C ASP A 17 17.11 12.24 7.44
N HIS A 18 16.28 12.49 8.46
CA HIS A 18 16.64 12.27 9.86
C HIS A 18 15.63 11.36 10.55
N ILE A 19 15.97 10.07 10.59
CA ILE A 19 15.29 9.05 11.39
C ILE A 19 15.73 9.22 12.84
N VAL A 20 14.78 9.47 13.74
CA VAL A 20 15.06 9.45 15.18
C VAL A 20 14.54 8.13 15.75
N GLU A 21 15.45 7.29 16.22
CA GLU A 21 15.11 6.01 16.84
C GLU A 21 14.42 6.22 18.18
N VAL A 22 13.13 5.87 18.25
CA VAL A 22 12.37 5.82 19.50
C VAL A 22 12.09 4.36 19.82
N ARG A 23 12.61 3.90 20.97
CA ARG A 23 12.52 2.50 21.41
C ARG A 23 11.13 2.22 21.97
N LEU A 24 10.47 1.20 21.46
CA LEU A 24 9.27 0.63 22.08
C LEU A 24 9.68 -0.42 23.10
N ASP A 25 9.07 -0.38 24.29
CA ASP A 25 9.17 -1.48 25.25
C ASP A 25 8.13 -2.54 24.87
N THR A 26 8.61 -3.71 24.42
CA THR A 26 7.77 -4.85 24.00
C THR A 26 6.91 -5.41 25.13
N GLY A 27 7.18 -5.06 26.39
CA GLY A 27 6.35 -5.47 27.53
C GLY A 27 5.13 -4.59 27.80
N ARG A 28 5.00 -3.40 27.16
CA ARG A 28 4.10 -2.34 27.67
C ARG A 28 3.26 -1.59 26.64
N ASP A 29 3.25 -2.03 25.38
CA ASP A 29 2.47 -1.44 24.27
C ASP A 29 2.67 0.08 24.05
N THR A 30 3.67 0.71 24.68
CA THR A 30 3.89 2.16 24.66
C THR A 30 5.38 2.52 24.74
N VAL A 31 5.69 3.77 24.43
CA VAL A 31 7.05 4.31 24.44
C VAL A 31 7.41 4.84 25.83
N TRP A 32 8.62 4.52 26.29
CA TRP A 32 9.19 5.06 27.52
C TRP A 32 10.57 5.67 27.22
N LEU A 33 10.78 6.93 27.61
CA LEU A 33 12.04 7.65 27.40
C LEU A 33 12.60 8.23 28.70
N THR A 34 13.91 8.24 28.81
CA THR A 34 14.63 9.01 29.84
C THR A 34 14.67 10.50 29.47
N GLN A 35 14.95 11.38 30.44
CA GLN A 35 15.14 12.81 30.17
C GLN A 35 16.23 13.07 29.12
N ARG A 36 17.28 12.25 29.10
CA ARG A 36 18.35 12.33 28.09
C ARG A 36 17.85 12.00 26.70
N GLN A 37 17.08 10.93 26.55
CA GLN A 37 16.52 10.57 25.24
C GLN A 37 15.48 11.59 24.76
N MET A 38 14.68 12.17 25.65
CA MET A 38 13.78 13.28 25.29
C MET A 38 14.56 14.53 24.84
N ALA A 39 15.69 14.84 25.51
CA ALA A 39 16.56 15.93 25.13
C ALA A 39 17.16 15.73 23.72
N GLU A 40 17.62 14.50 23.43
CA GLU A 40 18.09 14.10 22.11
C GLU A 40 16.98 14.13 21.06
N LEU A 41 15.77 13.65 21.37
CA LEU A 41 14.60 13.63 20.49
C LEU A 41 14.16 15.03 20.08
N PHE A 42 14.09 15.95 21.04
CA PHE A 42 13.62 17.32 20.82
C PHE A 42 14.75 18.31 20.54
N ASP A 43 16.01 17.88 20.42
CA ASP A 43 17.17 18.76 20.23
C ASP A 43 17.16 19.93 21.22
N THR A 44 17.20 19.57 22.50
CA THR A 44 17.20 20.50 23.63
C THR A 44 18.09 19.97 24.76
N SER A 45 18.26 20.74 25.83
CA SER A 45 19.04 20.27 26.99
C SER A 45 18.22 19.38 27.91
N THR A 46 18.88 18.46 28.60
CA THR A 46 18.26 17.64 29.66
C THR A 46 17.64 18.50 30.76
N ASP A 47 18.26 19.63 31.08
CA ASP A 47 17.77 20.55 32.10
C ASP A 47 16.45 21.21 31.67
N ASN A 48 16.31 21.53 30.37
CA ASN A 48 15.08 22.08 29.83
C ASN A 48 13.94 21.04 29.86
N VAL A 49 14.23 19.78 29.54
CA VAL A 49 13.26 18.67 29.70
C VAL A 49 12.85 18.53 31.16
N GLY A 50 13.81 18.54 32.09
CA GLY A 50 13.55 18.46 33.53
C GLY A 50 12.70 19.62 34.04
N LEU A 51 12.94 20.85 33.55
CA LEU A 51 12.13 22.02 33.86
C LEU A 51 10.68 21.84 33.42
N HIS A 52 10.46 21.38 32.18
CA HIS A 52 9.11 21.17 31.65
C HIS A 52 8.35 20.08 32.42
N LEU A 53 9.00 18.94 32.72
CA LEU A 53 8.41 17.86 33.53
C LEU A 53 8.00 18.36 34.92
N LYS A 54 8.87 19.13 35.58
CA LYS A 54 8.54 19.71 36.89
C LYS A 54 7.31 20.62 36.82
N ASN A 55 7.20 21.42 35.77
CA ASN A 55 6.03 22.28 35.58
C ASN A 55 4.78 21.46 35.25
N ILE A 56 4.88 20.39 34.44
CA ILE A 56 3.74 19.51 34.09
C ILE A 56 3.10 18.95 35.37
N TYR A 57 3.92 18.43 36.29
CA TYR A 57 3.43 17.87 37.54
C TYR A 57 2.98 18.94 38.54
N LYS A 58 3.61 20.12 38.53
CA LYS A 58 3.16 21.24 39.38
C LYS A 58 1.81 21.79 38.96
N ASP A 59 1.53 21.79 37.65
CA ASP A 59 0.30 22.30 37.08
C ASP A 59 -0.84 21.24 37.10
N ASP A 60 -0.61 20.07 37.71
CA ASP A 60 -1.52 18.91 37.73
C ASP A 60 -1.99 18.47 36.32
N GLU A 61 -1.17 18.69 35.28
CA GLU A 61 -1.48 18.22 33.91
C GLU A 61 -1.34 16.70 33.80
N LEU A 62 -0.36 16.13 34.51
CA LEU A 62 -0.13 14.69 34.62
C LEU A 62 0.20 14.32 36.06
N ASP A 63 -0.08 13.07 36.44
CA ASP A 63 0.26 12.52 37.75
C ASP A 63 1.59 11.76 37.70
N GLU A 64 2.61 12.25 38.42
CA GLU A 64 3.99 11.74 38.35
C GLU A 64 4.13 10.21 38.61
N PRO A 65 3.43 9.60 39.59
CA PRO A 65 3.45 8.15 39.79
C PRO A 65 2.88 7.33 38.63
N SER A 66 1.95 7.90 37.85
CA SER A 66 1.31 7.23 36.71
C SER A 66 2.12 7.34 35.41
N THR A 67 2.99 8.35 35.34
CA THR A 67 3.77 8.67 34.13
C THR A 67 5.27 8.44 34.28
N THR A 68 5.74 7.99 35.44
CA THR A 68 7.15 7.69 35.71
C THR A 68 7.38 6.29 36.23
N GLU A 69 8.54 5.73 35.87
CA GLU A 69 9.02 4.47 36.45
C GLU A 69 10.53 4.53 36.70
N ASP A 70 10.98 3.95 37.80
CA ASP A 70 12.39 3.77 38.11
C ASP A 70 12.92 2.46 37.48
N SER A 71 13.75 2.57 36.45
CA SER A 71 14.51 1.44 35.93
C SER A 71 15.92 1.41 36.54
N SER A 72 16.34 0.23 37.02
CA SER A 72 17.67 0.05 37.61
C SER A 72 18.67 -0.33 36.52
N VAL A 73 19.48 0.63 36.09
CA VAL A 73 20.55 0.36 35.10
C VAL A 73 21.87 0.17 35.85
N LEU A 74 22.48 -1.00 35.67
CA LEU A 74 23.85 -1.27 36.13
C LEU A 74 24.82 -0.66 35.12
N ARG A 75 25.63 0.31 35.56
CA ARG A 75 26.73 0.86 34.77
C ARG A 75 28.05 0.59 35.51
N GLN A 76 29.09 0.16 34.79
CA GLN A 76 30.45 0.08 35.35
C GLN A 76 31.12 1.45 35.23
N GLU A 77 31.55 2.02 36.36
CA GLU A 77 32.46 3.17 36.41
C GLU A 77 33.78 2.68 37.00
N GLY A 78 34.77 2.41 36.12
CA GLY A 78 36.05 1.82 36.52
C GLY A 78 35.88 0.43 37.15
N ALA A 79 36.48 0.19 38.32
CA ALA A 79 36.39 -1.09 39.04
C ALA A 79 35.12 -1.24 39.92
N ARG A 80 34.19 -0.27 39.91
CA ARG A 80 32.96 -0.30 40.73
C ARG A 80 31.72 -0.42 39.84
N GLN A 81 30.86 -1.38 40.17
CA GLN A 81 29.49 -1.39 39.66
C GLN A 81 28.64 -0.43 40.52
N VAL A 82 28.07 0.59 39.89
CA VAL A 82 27.17 1.53 40.55
C VAL A 82 25.79 1.37 39.91
N SER A 83 24.81 0.95 40.71
CA SER A 83 23.40 0.96 40.32
C SER A 83 22.88 2.39 40.46
N ARG A 84 22.40 2.98 39.37
CA ARG A 84 21.63 4.23 39.41
C ARG A 84 20.21 3.93 38.98
N ARG A 85 19.24 4.39 39.76
CA ARG A 85 17.84 4.43 39.34
C ARG A 85 17.69 5.55 38.33
N ILE A 86 17.27 5.22 37.12
CA ILE A 86 17.01 6.19 36.06
C ILE A 86 15.50 6.22 35.83
N LYS A 87 14.91 7.39 36.07
CA LYS A 87 13.50 7.64 35.78
C LYS A 87 13.23 7.59 34.28
N HIS A 88 12.26 6.78 33.89
CA HIS A 88 11.67 6.73 32.56
C HIS A 88 10.30 7.41 32.59
N TYR A 89 9.92 8.00 31.47
CA TYR A 89 8.68 8.76 31.30
C TYR A 89 7.89 8.16 30.15
N ASN A 90 6.60 7.96 30.37
CA ASN A 90 5.69 7.36 29.39
C ASN A 90 5.37 8.32 28.22
N LEU A 91 4.58 7.84 27.25
CA LEU A 91 4.18 8.61 26.08
C LEU A 91 3.48 9.93 26.41
N ASP A 92 2.62 9.99 27.43
CA ASP A 92 1.90 11.21 27.81
C ASP A 92 2.86 12.31 28.27
N ALA A 93 3.84 11.95 29.09
CA ALA A 93 4.88 12.87 29.52
C ALA A 93 5.76 13.32 28.34
N ILE A 94 6.10 12.41 27.42
CA ILE A 94 6.87 12.75 26.21
C ILE A 94 6.11 13.74 25.33
N ILE A 95 4.81 13.50 25.11
CA ILE A 95 3.95 14.39 24.31
C ILE A 95 3.86 15.76 24.98
N SER A 96 3.60 15.80 26.28
CA SER A 96 3.44 17.05 27.04
C SER A 96 4.73 17.89 27.04
N VAL A 97 5.89 17.26 27.19
CA VAL A 97 7.20 17.93 27.02
C VAL A 97 7.36 18.41 25.57
N GLY A 98 7.04 17.56 24.59
CA GLY A 98 7.08 17.91 23.17
C GLY A 98 6.21 19.12 22.82
N TYR A 99 5.12 19.38 23.55
CA TYR A 99 4.31 20.59 23.38
C TYR A 99 4.93 21.85 23.99
N ARG A 100 5.73 21.71 25.05
CA ARG A 100 6.32 22.81 25.80
C ARG A 100 7.73 23.21 25.32
N VAL A 101 8.43 22.31 24.63
CA VAL A 101 9.76 22.57 24.05
C VAL A 101 9.66 23.40 22.77
N ASN A 102 10.46 24.46 22.69
CA ASN A 102 10.58 25.32 21.51
C ASN A 102 11.81 24.96 20.67
N SER A 103 11.70 23.90 19.87
CA SER A 103 12.72 23.51 18.89
C SER A 103 12.07 23.11 17.57
N ARG A 104 12.84 23.13 16.47
CA ARG A 104 12.35 22.66 15.17
C ARG A 104 11.87 21.22 15.24
N ARG A 105 12.58 20.35 15.97
CA ARG A 105 12.19 18.94 16.16
C ARG A 105 10.92 18.79 16.99
N ALA A 106 10.73 19.61 18.03
CA ALA A 106 9.49 19.60 18.81
C ALA A 106 8.28 20.11 18.01
N VAL A 107 8.44 21.15 17.20
CA VAL A 107 7.40 21.63 16.26
C VAL A 107 6.96 20.50 15.33
N ARG A 108 7.93 19.83 14.75
CA ARG A 108 7.75 18.72 13.82
C ARG A 108 7.11 17.49 14.46
N PHE A 109 7.53 17.15 15.68
CA PHE A 109 6.88 16.12 16.48
C PHE A 109 5.41 16.45 16.75
N ARG A 110 5.07 17.70 17.12
CA ARG A 110 3.66 18.12 17.32
C ARG A 110 2.83 18.00 16.04
N GLN A 111 3.38 18.40 14.90
CA GLN A 111 2.71 18.26 13.60
C GLN A 111 2.41 16.80 13.29
N TRP A 112 3.39 15.92 13.50
CA TRP A 112 3.23 14.48 13.36
C TRP A 112 2.18 13.91 14.32
N ALA A 113 2.27 14.21 15.62
CA ALA A 113 1.33 13.70 16.62
C ALA A 113 -0.11 14.14 16.32
N THR A 114 -0.28 15.40 15.90
CA THR A 114 -1.59 15.93 15.48
C THR A 114 -2.11 15.24 14.21
N ARG A 115 -1.23 14.98 13.24
CA ARG A 115 -1.58 14.25 12.01
C ARG A 115 -2.02 12.82 12.34
N VAL A 116 -1.26 12.12 13.16
CA VAL A 116 -1.56 10.76 13.63
C VAL A 116 -2.91 10.71 14.34
N LEU A 117 -3.17 11.64 15.27
CA LEU A 117 -4.46 11.73 15.96
C LEU A 117 -5.62 12.00 14.99
N ARG A 118 -5.43 12.91 14.03
CA ARG A 118 -6.43 13.21 13.00
C ARG A 118 -6.70 12.00 12.10
N GLU A 119 -5.66 11.31 11.66
CA GLU A 119 -5.77 10.08 10.86
C GLU A 119 -6.52 9.01 11.64
N HIS A 120 -6.18 8.79 12.90
CA HIS A 120 -6.86 7.81 13.76
C HIS A 120 -8.35 8.14 13.94
N LEU A 121 -8.69 9.41 14.19
CA LEU A 121 -10.08 9.85 14.38
C LEU A 121 -10.91 9.84 13.09
N THR A 122 -10.28 10.05 11.93
CA THR A 122 -10.99 10.13 10.64
C THR A 122 -11.03 8.80 9.88
N ARG A 123 -10.01 7.95 10.03
CA ARG A 123 -9.86 6.68 9.29
C ARG A 123 -10.03 5.44 10.17
N GLY A 124 -10.04 5.58 11.50
CA GLY A 124 -10.28 4.48 12.44
C GLY A 124 -9.08 3.57 12.73
N TRP A 125 -7.90 3.85 12.15
CA TRP A 125 -6.65 3.11 12.38
C TRP A 125 -5.43 4.03 12.14
N THR A 126 -4.33 3.75 12.85
CA THR A 126 -3.03 4.39 12.62
C THR A 126 -2.13 3.39 11.89
N LEU A 127 -1.76 3.68 10.65
CA LEU A 127 -0.98 2.75 9.84
C LEU A 127 0.47 2.66 10.31
N ASN A 128 0.93 1.47 10.69
CA ASN A 128 2.36 1.20 10.77
C ASN A 128 2.82 0.52 9.47
N ARG A 129 2.98 1.34 8.42
CA ARG A 129 3.33 0.91 7.06
C ARG A 129 4.57 0.01 7.04
N GLN A 130 5.58 0.34 7.85
CA GLN A 130 6.82 -0.43 7.92
C GLN A 130 6.61 -1.82 8.52
N ARG A 131 5.86 -1.95 9.63
CA ARG A 131 5.53 -3.26 10.20
C ARG A 131 4.67 -4.09 9.24
N PHE A 132 3.72 -3.46 8.56
CA PHE A 132 2.92 -4.13 7.55
C PHE A 132 3.80 -4.69 6.43
N GLU A 133 4.69 -3.88 5.85
CA GLU A 133 5.58 -4.32 4.78
C GLU A 133 6.53 -5.43 5.24
N THR A 134 7.05 -5.38 6.47
CA THR A 134 7.87 -6.45 7.04
C THR A 134 7.07 -7.76 7.17
N ASN A 135 5.88 -7.70 7.77
CA ASN A 135 5.03 -8.90 7.95
C ASN A 135 4.61 -9.49 6.60
N ALA A 136 4.27 -8.65 5.62
CA ALA A 136 3.92 -9.08 4.28
C ALA A 136 5.08 -9.81 3.61
N ARG A 137 6.32 -9.29 3.70
CA ARG A 137 7.52 -9.93 3.16
C ARG A 137 7.82 -11.26 3.84
N GLU A 138 7.65 -11.36 5.16
CA GLU A 138 7.83 -12.62 5.89
C GLU A 138 6.83 -13.69 5.46
N LEU A 139 5.56 -13.30 5.29
CA LEU A 139 4.52 -14.21 4.80
C LEU A 139 4.79 -14.66 3.35
N GLU A 140 5.14 -13.73 2.46
CA GLU A 140 5.51 -14.04 1.08
C GLU A 140 6.69 -15.04 1.03
N ALA A 141 7.73 -14.81 1.84
CA ALA A 141 8.88 -15.71 1.92
C ALA A 141 8.52 -17.11 2.45
N ALA A 142 7.65 -17.18 3.47
CA ALA A 142 7.17 -18.46 4.02
C ALA A 142 6.34 -19.24 2.98
N LEU A 143 5.46 -18.56 2.24
CA LEU A 143 4.65 -19.17 1.19
C LEU A 143 5.51 -19.70 0.04
N GLU A 144 6.56 -18.97 -0.35
CA GLU A 144 7.50 -19.39 -1.38
C GLU A 144 8.27 -20.64 -0.96
N LEU A 145 8.68 -20.72 0.32
CA LEU A 145 9.29 -21.94 0.87
C LEU A 145 8.33 -23.14 0.78
N VAL A 146 7.06 -22.95 1.17
CA VAL A 146 6.04 -24.01 1.10
C VAL A 146 5.79 -24.45 -0.35
N ARG A 147 5.72 -23.52 -1.32
CA ARG A 147 5.61 -23.83 -2.74
C ARG A 147 6.78 -24.68 -3.24
N ARG A 148 8.01 -24.29 -2.91
CA ARG A 148 9.22 -25.04 -3.29
C ARG A 148 9.23 -26.45 -2.70
N THR A 149 8.87 -26.59 -1.42
CA THR A 149 8.76 -27.90 -0.78
C THR A 149 7.67 -28.75 -1.42
N ALA A 150 6.50 -28.19 -1.72
CA ALA A 150 5.39 -28.92 -2.35
C ALA A 150 5.71 -29.42 -3.77
N ARG A 151 6.52 -28.67 -4.52
CA ARG A 151 7.02 -29.07 -5.85
C ARG A 151 8.17 -30.08 -5.79
N SER A 152 8.72 -30.37 -4.61
CA SER A 152 9.77 -31.40 -4.46
C SER A 152 9.26 -32.79 -4.86
N PRO A 153 10.05 -33.59 -5.58
CA PRO A 153 9.68 -34.94 -6.00
C PRO A 153 9.49 -35.92 -4.83
N GLU A 154 9.89 -35.56 -3.61
CA GLU A 154 9.76 -36.42 -2.41
C GLU A 154 8.35 -36.43 -1.79
N LEU A 155 7.49 -35.45 -2.10
CA LEU A 155 6.09 -35.42 -1.64
C LEU A 155 5.19 -36.09 -2.68
N GLY A 156 5.08 -37.41 -2.59
CA GLY A 156 4.19 -38.21 -3.41
C GLY A 156 2.74 -38.15 -2.96
N VAL A 157 2.03 -37.02 -3.15
CA VAL A 157 0.55 -37.00 -3.24
C VAL A 157 0.10 -35.76 -4.03
N GLU A 158 -0.61 -35.94 -5.16
CA GLU A 158 -1.24 -34.84 -5.91
C GLU A 158 -2.14 -33.94 -5.02
N ALA A 159 -2.79 -34.51 -4.00
CA ALA A 159 -3.64 -33.79 -3.05
C ALA A 159 -2.88 -32.77 -2.18
N GLY A 160 -1.60 -33.03 -1.86
CA GLY A 160 -0.78 -32.12 -1.05
C GLY A 160 -0.36 -30.87 -1.83
N ARG A 161 -0.08 -31.04 -3.13
CA ARG A 161 0.28 -29.94 -4.03
C ARG A 161 -0.92 -29.00 -4.28
N GLY A 162 -2.09 -29.57 -4.54
CA GLY A 162 -3.31 -28.78 -4.75
C GLY A 162 -3.69 -27.91 -3.55
N LEU A 163 -3.58 -28.44 -2.32
CA LEU A 163 -3.86 -27.64 -1.11
C LEU A 163 -2.85 -26.51 -0.93
N VAL A 164 -1.57 -26.76 -1.19
CA VAL A 164 -0.54 -25.71 -1.14
C VAL A 164 -0.83 -24.61 -2.14
N ASP A 165 -1.16 -24.96 -3.39
CA ASP A 165 -1.49 -23.98 -4.41
C ASP A 165 -2.71 -23.12 -4.04
N ILE A 166 -3.76 -23.74 -3.46
CA ILE A 166 -4.94 -23.03 -2.96
C ILE A 166 -4.56 -22.06 -1.83
N VAL A 167 -3.81 -22.53 -0.83
CA VAL A 167 -3.40 -21.71 0.31
C VAL A 167 -2.55 -20.53 -0.15
N THR A 168 -1.62 -20.75 -1.09
CA THR A 168 -0.79 -19.65 -1.58
C THR A 168 -1.60 -18.64 -2.41
N ARG A 169 -2.48 -19.09 -3.33
CA ARG A 169 -3.35 -18.18 -4.09
C ARG A 169 -4.25 -17.35 -3.16
N TYR A 170 -4.78 -17.97 -2.10
CA TYR A 170 -5.62 -17.28 -1.14
C TYR A 170 -4.85 -16.25 -0.31
N ALA A 171 -3.65 -16.60 0.15
CA ALA A 171 -2.81 -15.68 0.92
C ALA A 171 -2.36 -14.46 0.08
N GLN A 172 -2.07 -14.65 -1.21
CA GLN A 172 -1.79 -13.55 -2.15
C GLN A 172 -2.99 -12.63 -2.34
N THR A 173 -4.18 -13.22 -2.52
CA THR A 173 -5.44 -12.47 -2.61
C THR A 173 -5.68 -11.65 -1.34
N PHE A 174 -5.44 -12.26 -0.17
CA PHE A 174 -5.56 -11.58 1.12
C PHE A 174 -4.61 -10.40 1.26
N LEU A 175 -3.33 -10.59 0.91
CA LEU A 175 -2.33 -9.51 0.94
C LEU A 175 -2.70 -8.36 0.00
N LEU A 176 -3.22 -8.66 -1.19
CA LEU A 176 -3.67 -7.66 -2.14
C LEU A 176 -4.85 -6.84 -1.58
N LEU A 177 -5.86 -7.52 -1.02
CA LEU A 177 -7.01 -6.86 -0.40
C LEU A 177 -6.59 -6.00 0.79
N GLN A 178 -5.69 -6.50 1.63
CA GLN A 178 -5.20 -5.74 2.78
C GLN A 178 -4.41 -4.50 2.34
N ARG A 179 -3.56 -4.61 1.30
CA ARG A 179 -2.86 -3.44 0.72
C ARG A 179 -3.83 -2.42 0.14
N TYR A 180 -4.94 -2.87 -0.44
CA TYR A 180 -5.99 -1.99 -0.93
C TYR A 180 -6.65 -1.23 0.22
N ASP A 181 -7.09 -1.92 1.27
CA ASP A 181 -7.77 -1.33 2.43
C ASP A 181 -6.86 -0.33 3.18
N GLU A 182 -5.57 -0.65 3.27
CA GLU A 182 -4.57 0.20 3.94
C GLU A 182 -4.03 1.35 3.05
N GLY A 183 -4.44 1.42 1.77
CA GLY A 183 -3.95 2.42 0.82
C GLY A 183 -2.47 2.26 0.45
N LEU A 184 -1.96 1.03 0.55
CA LEU A 184 -0.55 0.66 0.36
C LEU A 184 -0.26 -0.01 -0.98
N LEU A 185 -1.21 -0.01 -1.92
CA LEU A 185 -0.96 -0.51 -3.27
C LEU A 185 0.17 0.29 -3.93
N THR A 186 1.19 -0.44 -4.38
CA THR A 186 2.30 0.07 -5.19
C THR A 186 2.17 -0.40 -6.62
N GLU A 187 2.88 0.24 -7.54
CA GLU A 187 3.01 -0.29 -8.90
C GLU A 187 3.73 -1.64 -8.86
N PRO A 188 3.19 -2.68 -9.50
CA PRO A 188 3.83 -3.98 -9.58
C PRO A 188 4.96 -3.98 -10.61
N ARG A 189 5.73 -5.08 -10.65
CA ARG A 189 6.57 -5.36 -11.82
C ARG A 189 5.66 -5.54 -13.04
N ALA A 190 6.01 -4.86 -14.12
CA ALA A 190 5.18 -4.73 -15.30
C ALA A 190 6.05 -4.89 -16.56
N GLU A 191 5.44 -5.35 -17.64
CA GLU A 191 6.15 -5.53 -18.91
C GLU A 191 6.09 -4.25 -19.74
N SER A 192 7.27 -3.81 -20.20
CA SER A 192 7.38 -2.62 -21.05
C SER A 192 6.63 -2.81 -22.37
N GLY A 193 5.96 -1.76 -22.83
CA GLY A 193 5.22 -1.73 -24.09
C GLY A 193 3.71 -1.63 -23.91
N GLY A 194 2.96 -2.32 -24.76
CA GLY A 194 1.51 -2.18 -24.88
C GLY A 194 1.13 -1.43 -26.16
N THR A 195 0.78 -2.16 -27.20
CA THR A 195 0.30 -1.60 -28.47
C THR A 195 -1.22 -1.54 -28.45
N LEU A 196 -1.77 -0.32 -28.57
CA LEU A 196 -3.22 -0.14 -28.74
C LEU A 196 -3.63 -0.46 -30.18
N PRO A 197 -4.87 -0.94 -30.40
CA PRO A 197 -5.43 -0.97 -31.75
C PRO A 197 -5.53 0.45 -32.31
N ALA A 198 -5.35 0.58 -33.62
CA ALA A 198 -5.69 1.83 -34.30
C ALA A 198 -7.18 2.18 -34.07
N PRO A 199 -7.55 3.47 -34.03
CA PRO A 199 -8.94 3.87 -33.75
C PRO A 199 -9.96 3.16 -34.64
N ASP A 200 -9.68 3.02 -35.94
CA ASP A 200 -10.57 2.34 -36.88
C ASP A 200 -10.71 0.83 -36.62
N GLU A 201 -9.64 0.18 -36.18
CA GLU A 201 -9.68 -1.23 -35.79
C GLU A 201 -10.53 -1.42 -34.52
N ALA A 202 -10.36 -0.54 -33.53
CA ALA A 202 -11.14 -0.56 -32.30
C ALA A 202 -12.63 -0.31 -32.58
N ARG A 203 -12.95 0.65 -33.47
CA ARG A 203 -14.32 0.92 -33.96
C ARG A 203 -14.91 -0.30 -34.64
N SER A 204 -14.16 -0.97 -35.52
CA SER A 204 -14.60 -2.17 -36.24
C SER A 204 -14.87 -3.34 -35.29
N ALA A 205 -14.01 -3.54 -34.30
CA ALA A 205 -14.17 -4.57 -33.27
C ALA A 205 -15.45 -4.32 -32.43
N LEU A 206 -15.66 -3.08 -31.97
CA LEU A 206 -16.88 -2.69 -31.26
C LEU A 206 -18.14 -2.80 -32.12
N ALA A 207 -18.07 -2.48 -33.41
CA ALA A 207 -19.19 -2.63 -34.34
C ALA A 207 -19.57 -4.11 -34.53
N THR A 208 -18.59 -5.02 -34.52
CA THR A 208 -18.82 -6.47 -34.56
C THR A 208 -19.51 -6.94 -33.28
N LEU A 209 -18.98 -6.55 -32.11
CA LEU A 209 -19.62 -6.82 -30.82
C LEU A 209 -21.06 -6.29 -30.76
N LYS A 210 -21.29 -5.06 -31.25
CA LYS A 210 -22.62 -4.45 -31.31
C LYS A 210 -23.59 -5.32 -32.10
N LYS A 211 -23.21 -5.76 -33.30
CA LYS A 211 -24.05 -6.62 -34.15
C LYS A 211 -24.45 -7.90 -33.42
N ASP A 212 -23.51 -8.56 -32.77
CA ASP A 212 -23.76 -9.79 -32.03
C ASP A 212 -24.71 -9.58 -30.84
N LEU A 213 -24.51 -8.51 -30.07
CA LEU A 213 -25.35 -8.20 -28.91
C LEU A 213 -26.77 -7.78 -29.32
N VAL A 214 -26.92 -6.99 -30.40
CA VAL A 214 -28.23 -6.60 -30.93
C VAL A 214 -28.98 -7.81 -31.46
N ALA A 215 -28.30 -8.72 -32.19
CA ALA A 215 -28.89 -9.97 -32.66
C ALA A 215 -29.40 -10.85 -31.50
N LYS A 216 -28.68 -10.85 -30.38
CA LYS A 216 -29.07 -11.55 -29.13
C LYS A 216 -30.08 -10.77 -28.28
N LYS A 217 -30.55 -9.59 -28.71
CA LYS A 217 -31.42 -8.67 -27.95
C LYS A 217 -30.82 -8.23 -26.60
N GLN A 218 -29.50 -8.17 -26.50
CA GLN A 218 -28.73 -7.78 -25.31
C GLN A 218 -28.23 -6.32 -25.38
N ALA A 219 -28.39 -5.67 -26.53
CA ALA A 219 -28.03 -4.28 -26.76
C ALA A 219 -29.03 -3.60 -27.70
N THR A 220 -29.03 -2.27 -27.67
CA THR A 220 -29.77 -1.43 -28.61
C THR A 220 -28.83 -0.86 -29.67
N GLU A 221 -29.37 -0.15 -30.65
CA GLU A 221 -28.57 0.57 -31.65
C GLU A 221 -27.67 1.66 -31.05
N LEU A 222 -27.94 2.12 -29.82
CA LEU A 222 -27.12 3.13 -29.14
C LEU A 222 -25.83 2.54 -28.53
N PHE A 223 -25.72 1.22 -28.45
CA PHE A 223 -24.56 0.55 -27.89
C PHE A 223 -23.28 0.90 -28.67
N ALA A 224 -22.24 1.32 -27.94
CA ALA A 224 -20.95 1.72 -28.51
C ALA A 224 -21.04 2.83 -29.58
N GLN A 225 -22.13 3.59 -29.62
CA GLN A 225 -22.25 4.74 -30.50
C GLN A 225 -21.49 5.92 -29.92
N GLU A 226 -20.43 6.37 -30.58
CA GLU A 226 -19.56 7.44 -30.09
C GLU A 226 -20.27 8.79 -29.92
N ARG A 227 -19.79 9.56 -28.95
CA ARG A 227 -20.17 10.95 -28.70
C ARG A 227 -19.04 11.87 -29.16
N GLY A 228 -19.16 12.39 -30.38
CA GLY A 228 -18.12 13.22 -31.00
C GLY A 228 -16.79 12.45 -31.11
N ASP A 229 -15.68 13.16 -30.90
CA ASP A 229 -14.33 12.61 -31.08
C ASP A 229 -13.71 12.06 -29.77
N GLY A 230 -14.55 11.81 -28.75
CA GLY A 230 -14.10 11.47 -27.40
C GLY A 230 -13.36 10.13 -27.33
N PHE A 231 -13.74 9.14 -28.15
CA PHE A 231 -13.08 7.84 -28.16
C PHE A 231 -11.69 7.89 -28.80
N GLU A 232 -11.57 8.54 -29.95
CA GLU A 232 -10.30 8.71 -30.65
C GLU A 232 -9.31 9.53 -29.82
N SER A 233 -9.78 10.63 -29.21
CA SER A 233 -8.98 11.44 -28.30
C SER A 233 -8.49 10.64 -27.08
N LEU A 234 -9.32 9.74 -26.54
CA LEU A 234 -8.95 8.86 -25.43
C LEU A 234 -7.82 7.91 -25.83
N LEU A 235 -7.91 7.26 -26.99
CA LEU A 235 -6.85 6.37 -27.48
C LEU A 235 -5.55 7.15 -27.75
N GLY A 236 -5.65 8.33 -28.38
CA GLY A 236 -4.49 9.20 -28.61
C GLY A 236 -3.81 9.63 -27.31
N ASN A 237 -4.58 9.93 -26.26
CA ASN A 237 -4.04 10.25 -24.94
C ASN A 237 -3.31 9.06 -24.29
N LEU A 238 -3.70 7.82 -24.58
CA LEU A 238 -3.04 6.63 -24.06
C LEU A 238 -1.74 6.27 -24.80
N ASP A 239 -1.55 6.78 -26.01
CA ASP A 239 -0.32 6.61 -26.81
C ASP A 239 0.59 7.84 -26.80
N GLN A 240 0.26 8.88 -26.03
CA GLN A 240 1.08 10.09 -25.94
C GLN A 240 2.40 9.85 -25.21
N SER A 241 3.39 10.71 -25.49
CA SER A 241 4.68 10.74 -24.80
C SER A 241 4.82 11.98 -23.91
N VAL A 242 5.47 11.81 -22.75
CA VAL A 242 5.80 12.87 -21.79
C VAL A 242 7.31 12.87 -21.59
N PHE A 243 7.96 14.02 -21.84
CA PHE A 243 9.42 14.17 -21.80
C PHE A 243 10.21 13.18 -22.68
N GLY A 244 9.63 12.73 -23.80
CA GLY A 244 10.25 11.79 -24.73
C GLY A 244 10.00 10.31 -24.42
N GLU A 245 9.38 9.99 -23.28
CA GLU A 245 9.01 8.64 -22.88
C GLU A 245 7.49 8.42 -23.00
N PRO A 246 7.00 7.20 -23.23
CA PRO A 246 5.55 6.93 -23.22
C PRO A 246 4.91 7.30 -21.88
N ALA A 247 3.76 7.97 -21.91
CA ALA A 247 3.01 8.32 -20.69
C ALA A 247 2.57 7.08 -19.90
N TYR A 248 2.32 5.97 -20.62
CA TYR A 248 1.96 4.68 -20.07
C TYR A 248 2.93 3.63 -20.63
N PRO A 249 4.09 3.43 -19.96
CA PRO A 249 5.20 2.68 -20.54
C PRO A 249 5.04 1.15 -20.47
N THR A 250 4.02 0.64 -19.78
CA THR A 250 3.84 -0.80 -19.57
C THR A 250 2.46 -1.30 -20.01
N VAL A 251 2.38 -2.59 -20.35
CA VAL A 251 1.14 -3.27 -20.74
C VAL A 251 0.10 -3.13 -19.63
N GLU A 252 0.48 -3.38 -18.38
CA GLU A 252 -0.40 -3.30 -17.21
C GLU A 252 -0.91 -1.87 -16.99
N SER A 253 -0.03 -0.87 -17.06
CA SER A 253 -0.42 0.54 -16.89
C SER A 253 -1.36 0.99 -18.00
N LYS A 254 -1.04 0.67 -19.26
CA LYS A 254 -1.86 1.07 -20.40
C LYS A 254 -3.22 0.35 -20.41
N ALA A 255 -3.27 -0.94 -20.07
CA ALA A 255 -4.51 -1.69 -19.91
C ALA A 255 -5.39 -1.10 -18.79
N ALA A 256 -4.80 -0.81 -17.63
CA ALA A 256 -5.52 -0.22 -16.50
C ALA A 256 -6.13 1.13 -16.86
N HIS A 257 -5.37 2.00 -17.51
CA HIS A 257 -5.85 3.30 -17.94
C HIS A 257 -6.88 3.22 -19.07
N LEU A 258 -6.75 2.27 -20.01
CA LEU A 258 -7.77 2.01 -21.03
C LEU A 258 -9.11 1.65 -20.40
N LEU A 259 -9.13 0.68 -19.49
CA LEU A 259 -10.34 0.28 -18.78
C LEU A 259 -10.94 1.45 -18.00
N TYR A 260 -10.11 2.15 -17.22
CA TYR A 260 -10.53 3.26 -16.38
C TYR A 260 -11.11 4.43 -17.19
N PHE A 261 -10.40 4.90 -18.22
CA PHE A 261 -10.82 6.06 -19.01
C PHE A 261 -12.07 5.79 -19.82
N VAL A 262 -12.23 4.61 -20.43
CA VAL A 262 -13.46 4.33 -21.20
C VAL A 262 -14.67 4.27 -20.27
N ILE A 263 -14.51 3.75 -19.05
CA ILE A 263 -15.58 3.73 -18.05
C ILE A 263 -15.92 5.15 -17.58
N LYS A 264 -14.92 5.95 -17.19
CA LYS A 264 -15.15 7.27 -16.55
C LYS A 264 -15.44 8.40 -17.51
N ASN A 265 -14.83 8.40 -18.70
CA ASN A 265 -15.00 9.48 -19.66
C ASN A 265 -16.25 9.31 -20.54
N HIS A 266 -16.90 8.15 -20.47
CA HIS A 266 -18.13 7.82 -21.19
C HIS A 266 -18.11 8.23 -22.69
N PRO A 267 -17.12 7.77 -23.49
CA PRO A 267 -16.99 8.17 -24.89
C PRO A 267 -18.16 7.68 -25.77
N PHE A 268 -18.98 6.73 -25.29
CA PHE A 268 -20.12 6.19 -26.01
C PHE A 268 -21.46 6.62 -25.39
N SER A 269 -22.50 6.61 -26.21
CA SER A 269 -23.87 6.97 -25.84
C SER A 269 -24.51 5.97 -24.90
N ASP A 270 -24.25 4.69 -25.11
CA ASP A 270 -24.59 3.58 -24.22
C ASP A 270 -23.47 2.52 -24.29
N GLY A 271 -23.40 1.68 -23.26
CA GLY A 271 -22.52 0.52 -23.25
C GLY A 271 -21.11 0.78 -22.76
N ASN A 272 -20.76 1.96 -22.25
CA ASN A 272 -19.39 2.30 -21.82
C ASN A 272 -18.70 1.23 -20.96
N LYS A 273 -19.38 0.70 -19.93
CA LYS A 273 -18.83 -0.38 -19.07
C LYS A 273 -18.50 -1.64 -19.88
N ARG A 274 -19.39 -2.04 -20.79
CA ARG A 274 -19.25 -3.24 -21.64
C ARG A 274 -18.20 -3.04 -22.75
N SER A 275 -18.19 -1.88 -23.40
CA SER A 275 -17.19 -1.50 -24.38
C SER A 275 -15.80 -1.44 -23.75
N ALA A 276 -15.67 -0.90 -22.54
CA ALA A 276 -14.41 -0.85 -21.80
C ALA A 276 -13.88 -2.26 -21.50
N ALA A 277 -14.73 -3.14 -20.95
CA ALA A 277 -14.36 -4.53 -20.67
C ALA A 277 -13.92 -5.27 -21.95
N TYR A 278 -14.62 -5.06 -23.07
CA TYR A 278 -14.25 -5.65 -24.35
C TYR A 278 -12.91 -5.12 -24.88
N LEU A 279 -12.72 -3.80 -24.91
CA LEU A 279 -11.47 -3.17 -25.37
C LEU A 279 -10.27 -3.58 -24.49
N PHE A 280 -10.49 -3.73 -23.19
CA PHE A 280 -9.49 -4.23 -22.25
C PHE A 280 -9.05 -5.67 -22.58
N VAL A 281 -10.01 -6.57 -22.81
CA VAL A 281 -9.72 -7.97 -23.20
C VAL A 281 -9.04 -8.03 -24.57
N ASP A 282 -9.51 -7.25 -25.55
CA ASP A 282 -8.89 -7.18 -26.89
C ASP A 282 -7.45 -6.66 -26.80
N PHE A 283 -7.20 -5.64 -25.98
CA PHE A 283 -5.86 -5.12 -25.72
C PHE A 283 -4.94 -6.18 -25.11
N LEU A 284 -5.40 -6.90 -24.07
CA LEU A 284 -4.61 -7.98 -23.47
C LEU A 284 -4.34 -9.10 -24.47
N HIS A 285 -5.32 -9.47 -25.30
CA HIS A 285 -5.16 -10.49 -26.33
C HIS A 285 -4.09 -10.09 -27.37
N ARG A 286 -4.16 -8.86 -27.89
CA ARG A 286 -3.21 -8.32 -28.88
C ARG A 286 -1.79 -8.23 -28.33
N ASN A 287 -1.65 -8.01 -27.03
CA ASN A 287 -0.36 -7.92 -26.36
C ASN A 287 0.09 -9.26 -25.74
N HIS A 288 -0.55 -10.38 -26.12
CA HIS A 288 -0.23 -11.73 -25.63
C HIS A 288 -0.27 -11.89 -24.11
N ARG A 289 -1.15 -11.12 -23.44
CA ARG A 289 -1.33 -11.09 -21.99
C ARG A 289 -2.73 -11.47 -21.49
N LEU A 290 -3.59 -11.99 -22.37
CA LEU A 290 -4.89 -12.50 -21.94
C LEU A 290 -4.79 -13.83 -21.16
N ILE A 291 -3.82 -14.67 -21.53
CA ILE A 291 -3.59 -15.99 -20.96
C ILE A 291 -2.19 -16.01 -20.36
N SER A 292 -2.07 -16.51 -19.13
CA SER A 292 -0.80 -16.67 -18.43
C SER A 292 0.06 -17.79 -19.08
N PRO A 293 1.36 -17.85 -18.78
CA PRO A 293 2.21 -18.96 -19.23
C PRO A 293 1.71 -20.35 -18.80
N ALA A 294 0.91 -20.43 -17.74
CA ALA A 294 0.30 -21.67 -17.25
C ALA A 294 -0.99 -22.07 -18.02
N GLY A 295 -1.41 -21.27 -19.01
CA GLY A 295 -2.63 -21.53 -19.78
C GLY A 295 -3.91 -21.05 -19.10
N GLU A 296 -3.81 -20.35 -17.98
CA GLU A 296 -4.96 -19.82 -17.24
C GLU A 296 -5.26 -18.37 -17.66
N PRO A 297 -6.53 -17.94 -17.72
CA PRO A 297 -6.87 -16.54 -18.00
C PRO A 297 -6.32 -15.64 -16.89
N VAL A 298 -5.67 -14.52 -17.28
CA VAL A 298 -5.11 -13.55 -16.32
C VAL A 298 -6.21 -12.87 -15.49
N ILE A 299 -7.37 -12.68 -16.10
CA ILE A 299 -8.59 -12.24 -15.43
C ILE A 299 -9.76 -13.11 -15.89
N ASN A 300 -10.54 -13.63 -14.95
CA ASN A 300 -11.73 -14.41 -15.27
C ASN A 300 -12.96 -13.50 -15.46
N ASP A 301 -14.02 -14.01 -16.10
CA ASP A 301 -15.21 -13.24 -16.47
C ASP A 301 -15.89 -12.55 -15.27
N VAL A 302 -15.96 -13.24 -14.13
CA VAL A 302 -16.57 -12.71 -12.90
C VAL A 302 -15.71 -11.57 -12.33
N GLY A 303 -14.39 -11.75 -12.32
CA GLY A 303 -13.42 -10.76 -11.87
C GLY A 303 -13.43 -9.52 -12.76
N LEU A 304 -13.50 -9.69 -14.09
CA LEU A 304 -13.61 -8.57 -15.03
C LEU A 304 -14.90 -7.79 -14.83
N ALA A 305 -16.03 -8.47 -14.64
CA ALA A 305 -17.31 -7.83 -14.36
C ALA A 305 -17.26 -7.05 -13.04
N ALA A 306 -16.74 -7.65 -11.97
CA ALA A 306 -16.58 -7.00 -10.67
C ALA A 306 -15.66 -5.77 -10.75
N LEU A 307 -14.51 -5.90 -11.42
CA LEU A 307 -13.54 -4.82 -11.62
C LEU A 307 -14.16 -3.66 -12.43
N THR A 308 -14.89 -3.98 -13.50
CA THR A 308 -15.58 -2.98 -14.33
C THR A 308 -16.64 -2.22 -13.52
N LEU A 309 -17.39 -2.92 -12.66
CA LEU A 309 -18.37 -2.29 -11.78
C LEU A 309 -17.69 -1.44 -10.71
N LEU A 310 -16.64 -1.96 -10.06
CA LEU A 310 -15.87 -1.25 -9.05
C LEU A 310 -15.30 0.06 -9.60
N VAL A 311 -14.66 0.02 -10.77
CA VAL A 311 -14.16 1.21 -11.45
C VAL A 311 -15.31 2.16 -11.78
N ALA A 312 -16.46 1.67 -12.22
CA ALA A 312 -17.57 2.55 -12.54
C ALA A 312 -18.11 3.29 -11.31
N GLU A 313 -18.28 2.60 -10.19
CA GLU A 313 -18.82 3.16 -8.94
C GLU A 313 -17.77 3.91 -8.10
N SER A 314 -16.47 3.83 -8.45
CA SER A 314 -15.40 4.49 -7.68
C SER A 314 -15.51 6.02 -7.70
N ASP A 315 -15.07 6.66 -6.63
CA ASP A 315 -14.83 8.12 -6.62
C ASP A 315 -13.69 8.48 -7.61
N PRO A 316 -13.79 9.57 -8.40
CA PRO A 316 -12.68 10.08 -9.21
C PRO A 316 -11.38 10.32 -8.44
N ASP A 317 -11.44 10.71 -7.17
CA ASP A 317 -10.26 10.92 -6.31
C ASP A 317 -9.50 9.61 -6.04
N ASN A 318 -10.18 8.47 -6.16
CA ASN A 318 -9.60 7.13 -6.03
C ASN A 318 -9.00 6.59 -7.33
N LYS A 319 -8.84 7.42 -8.37
CA LYS A 319 -8.28 7.02 -9.68
C LYS A 319 -7.00 6.18 -9.52
N GLU A 320 -6.03 6.71 -8.78
CA GLU A 320 -4.71 6.09 -8.66
C GLU A 320 -4.80 4.72 -7.98
N THR A 321 -5.63 4.60 -6.94
CA THR A 321 -5.90 3.32 -6.26
C THR A 321 -6.52 2.30 -7.20
N MET A 322 -7.49 2.71 -8.03
CA MET A 322 -8.12 1.84 -9.04
C MET A 322 -7.12 1.37 -10.09
N ILE A 323 -6.29 2.28 -10.61
CA ILE A 323 -5.24 1.95 -11.58
C ILE A 323 -4.28 0.92 -10.99
N ARG A 324 -3.77 1.16 -9.77
CA ARG A 324 -2.85 0.23 -9.12
C ARG A 324 -3.50 -1.11 -8.83
N LEU A 325 -4.76 -1.15 -8.44
CA LEU A 325 -5.50 -2.41 -8.25
C LEU A 325 -5.55 -3.20 -9.55
N ILE A 326 -5.95 -2.58 -10.67
CA ILE A 326 -5.99 -3.24 -11.98
C ILE A 326 -4.60 -3.74 -12.38
N MET A 327 -3.56 -2.91 -12.20
CA MET A 327 -2.18 -3.31 -12.51
C MET A 327 -1.73 -4.52 -11.69
N ASN A 328 -1.99 -4.53 -10.37
CA ASN A 328 -1.62 -5.65 -9.50
C ASN A 328 -2.40 -6.93 -9.84
N MET A 329 -3.63 -6.82 -10.33
CA MET A 329 -4.40 -7.97 -10.82
C MET A 329 -3.86 -8.53 -12.15
N LEU A 330 -3.20 -7.71 -12.97
CA LEU A 330 -2.61 -8.12 -14.25
C LEU A 330 -1.17 -8.61 -14.13
N ALA A 331 -0.45 -8.17 -13.10
CA ALA A 331 0.95 -8.51 -12.90
C ALA A 331 1.12 -10.02 -12.67
N HIS A 332 2.12 -10.60 -13.33
CA HIS A 332 2.55 -11.97 -13.04
C HIS A 332 3.55 -11.97 -11.88
N GLU A 333 3.45 -12.99 -11.03
CA GLU A 333 4.60 -13.40 -10.23
C GLU A 333 5.62 -14.02 -11.17
N THR A 334 6.65 -13.25 -11.53
CA THR A 334 7.81 -13.84 -12.17
C THR A 334 8.49 -14.71 -11.13
N GLU A 335 8.43 -16.03 -11.31
CA GLU A 335 9.34 -16.96 -10.62
C GLU A 335 10.76 -16.43 -10.87
N THR A 336 11.43 -15.98 -9.81
CA THR A 336 12.85 -15.67 -9.87
C THR A 336 13.58 -16.94 -10.29
N ALA A 337 14.14 -16.92 -11.50
CA ALA A 337 15.07 -17.94 -11.98
C ALA A 337 16.31 -18.04 -11.09
#